data_AF-A0A2H3E3L3-F1
#
_entry.id   AF-A0A2H3E3L3-F1
#
_cell.length_a   1.000
_cell.length_b   1.000
_cell.length_c   1.000
_cell.angle_alpha   90.00
_cell.angle_beta   90.00
_cell.angle_gamma   90.00
#
_symmetry.space_group_name_H-M   'P 1'
#
loop_
_entity.id
_entity.type
_entity.pdbx_description
1 polymer ?
#
loop_
_entity_poly.entity_id
_entity_poly.type
_entity_poly.pdbx_seq_one_letter_code
_entity_poly.pdbx_strand_id
1 'polypeptide(L)'
;MISTYEAEIQDINKEESRLEQFISDMKNYISLAQQKLDALCHERNHIAVAITERKGLLHPIRRLPAEILLRIFRLTIDFPISRSHTKGDNQWEFHPSDNMLWSVERVCKRWRTCSLSFPELWSFVNV
;
A
#
# COMPACT_ATOMS: atom_id res chain seq x y z
N MET A 1 18.91 64.69 -34.26
CA MET A 1 18.21 64.66 -32.96
C MET A 1 16.88 63.93 -33.05
N ILE A 2 15.97 64.25 -33.96
CA ILE A 2 14.67 63.54 -34.07
C ILE A 2 14.83 62.04 -34.39
N SER A 3 15.69 61.70 -35.35
CA SER A 3 15.95 60.30 -35.75
C SER A 3 16.55 59.42 -34.64
N THR A 4 17.27 60.01 -33.67
CA THR A 4 17.84 59.26 -32.54
C THR A 4 16.75 58.85 -31.55
N TYR A 5 15.79 59.75 -31.27
CA TYR A 5 14.66 59.46 -30.38
C TYR A 5 13.68 58.44 -30.98
N GLU A 6 13.48 58.47 -32.29
CA GLU A 6 12.65 57.45 -32.98
C GLU A 6 13.25 56.04 -32.86
N ALA A 7 14.58 55.92 -32.98
CA ALA A 7 15.27 54.64 -32.84
C ALA A 7 15.18 54.09 -31.39
N GLU A 8 15.32 54.95 -30.38
CA GLU A 8 15.17 54.58 -28.97
C GLU A 8 13.75 54.10 -28.64
N ILE A 9 12.72 54.79 -29.15
CA ILE A 9 11.32 54.37 -28.98
C ILE A 9 11.09 53.01 -29.64
N GLN A 10 11.67 52.77 -30.81
CA GLN A 10 11.50 51.51 -31.52
C GLN A 10 12.16 50.33 -30.79
N ASP A 11 13.32 50.56 -30.16
CA ASP A 11 14.01 49.55 -29.34
C ASP A 11 13.23 49.24 -28.06
N ILE A 12 12.69 50.26 -27.39
CA ILE A 12 11.83 50.09 -26.20
C ILE A 12 10.59 49.27 -26.55
N ASN A 13 9.88 49.59 -27.64
CA ASN A 13 8.68 48.85 -28.06
C ASN A 13 9.00 47.38 -28.39
N LYS A 14 10.19 47.12 -28.95
CA LYS A 14 10.64 45.76 -29.24
C LYS A 14 10.90 44.98 -27.96
N GLU A 15 11.52 45.59 -26.97
CA GLU A 15 11.75 44.94 -25.67
C GLU A 15 10.45 44.75 -24.89
N GLU A 16 9.51 45.70 -24.93
CA GLU A 16 8.16 45.53 -24.39
C GLU A 16 7.47 44.31 -24.99
N SER A 17 7.48 44.19 -26.33
CA SER A 17 6.91 43.04 -27.02
C SER A 17 7.55 41.71 -26.60
N ARG A 18 8.87 41.69 -26.34
CA ARG A 18 9.58 40.48 -25.87
C ARG A 18 9.16 40.11 -24.44
N LEU A 19 9.02 41.09 -23.56
CA LEU A 19 8.58 40.86 -22.18
C LEU A 19 7.12 40.37 -22.13
N GLU A 20 6.25 40.93 -22.97
CA GLU A 20 4.86 40.46 -23.09
C GLU A 20 4.80 39.00 -23.56
N GLN A 21 5.60 38.64 -24.57
CA GLN A 21 5.69 37.26 -25.03
C GLN A 21 6.19 36.33 -23.91
N PHE A 22 7.21 36.72 -23.17
CA PHE A 22 7.74 35.92 -22.06
C PHE A 22 6.70 35.72 -20.94
N ILE A 23 5.93 36.76 -20.61
CA ILE A 23 4.82 36.66 -19.64
C ILE A 23 3.75 35.69 -20.15
N SER A 24 3.42 35.74 -21.44
CA SER A 24 2.46 34.82 -22.07
C SER A 24 2.93 33.37 -21.96
N ASP A 25 4.20 33.11 -22.27
CA ASP A 25 4.80 31.78 -22.17
C ASP A 25 4.79 31.26 -20.72
N MET A 26 5.17 32.11 -19.75
CA MET A 26 5.11 31.75 -18.33
C MET A 26 3.68 31.40 -17.88
N LYS A 27 2.66 32.14 -18.33
CA LYS A 27 1.26 31.81 -18.03
C LYS A 27 0.87 30.44 -18.59
N ASN A 28 1.34 30.10 -19.79
CA ASN A 28 1.09 28.78 -20.38
C ASN A 28 1.77 27.67 -19.57
N TYR A 29 3.01 27.88 -19.12
CA TYR A 29 3.70 26.91 -18.27
C TYR A 29 3.00 26.71 -16.92
N ILE A 30 2.54 27.79 -16.30
CA ILE A 30 1.77 27.72 -15.04
C ILE A 30 0.48 26.92 -15.26
N SER A 31 -0.27 27.22 -16.32
CA SER A 31 -1.51 26.52 -16.66
C SER A 31 -1.28 25.00 -16.83
N LEU A 32 -0.23 24.63 -17.58
CA LEU A 32 0.13 23.23 -17.79
C LEU A 32 0.54 22.53 -16.47
N ALA A 33 1.30 23.22 -15.62
CA ALA A 33 1.69 22.69 -14.32
C ALA A 33 0.47 22.50 -13.41
N GLN A 34 -0.47 23.45 -13.42
CA GLN A 34 -1.73 23.38 -12.67
C GLN A 34 -2.55 22.16 -13.09
N GLN A 35 -2.71 21.94 -14.39
CA GLN A 35 -3.46 20.79 -14.93
C GLN A 35 -2.84 19.45 -14.50
N LYS A 36 -1.50 19.35 -14.52
CA LYS A 36 -0.80 18.15 -14.03
C LYS A 36 -1.01 17.93 -12.54
N LEU A 37 -0.98 19.01 -11.75
CA LEU A 37 -1.22 18.93 -10.31
C LEU A 37 -2.64 18.44 -10.02
N ASP A 38 -3.64 18.97 -10.73
CA ASP A 38 -5.04 18.57 -10.57
C ASP A 38 -5.26 17.09 -10.90
N ALA A 39 -4.64 16.61 -12.00
CA ALA A 39 -4.70 15.20 -12.37
C ALA A 39 -4.08 14.29 -11.29
N LEU A 40 -2.90 14.65 -10.76
CA LEU A 40 -2.26 13.89 -9.68
C LEU A 40 -3.07 13.91 -8.38
N CYS A 41 -3.65 15.05 -8.03
CA CYS A 41 -4.53 15.17 -6.87
C CYS A 41 -5.79 14.31 -7.02
N HIS A 42 -6.38 14.26 -8.21
CA HIS A 42 -7.51 13.40 -8.50
C HIS A 42 -7.15 11.92 -8.34
N GLU A 43 -6.04 11.48 -8.95
CA GLU A 43 -5.57 10.10 -8.86
C GLU A 43 -5.27 9.70 -7.41
N ARG A 44 -4.59 10.57 -6.65
CA ARG A 44 -4.33 10.36 -5.23
C ARG A 44 -5.62 10.19 -4.43
N ASN A 45 -6.62 11.03 -4.66
CA ASN A 45 -7.89 10.96 -3.96
C ASN A 45 -8.64 9.67 -4.32
N HIS A 46 -8.65 9.29 -5.60
CA HIS A 46 -9.23 8.03 -6.07
C HIS A 46 -8.58 6.81 -5.37
N ILE A 47 -7.25 6.76 -5.33
CA ILE A 47 -6.51 5.70 -4.62
C ILE A 47 -6.82 5.72 -3.11
N ALA A 48 -6.91 6.90 -2.48
CA ALA A 48 -7.21 7.02 -1.06
C ALA A 48 -8.61 6.50 -0.70
N VAL A 49 -9.61 6.77 -1.53
CA VAL A 49 -10.97 6.20 -1.39
C VAL A 49 -10.90 4.68 -1.50
N ALA A 50 -10.25 4.16 -2.54
CA ALA A 50 -10.15 2.72 -2.76
C ALA A 50 -9.35 1.99 -1.65
N ILE A 51 -8.41 2.67 -0.98
CA ILE A 51 -7.74 2.14 0.22
C ILE A 51 -8.72 2.11 1.40
N THR A 52 -9.48 3.18 1.60
CA THR A 52 -10.44 3.30 2.71
C THR A 52 -11.51 2.22 2.62
N GLU A 53 -12.07 1.98 1.43
CA GLU A 53 -13.05 0.92 1.19
C GLU A 53 -12.49 -0.47 1.54
N ARG A 54 -11.31 -0.80 1.01
CA ARG A 54 -10.64 -2.09 1.30
C ARG A 54 -10.28 -2.22 2.79
N LYS A 55 -9.87 -1.13 3.43
CA LYS A 55 -9.63 -1.11 4.88
C LYS A 55 -10.91 -1.35 5.65
N GLY A 56 -12.03 -0.75 5.23
CA GLY A 56 -13.35 -0.93 5.83
C GLY A 56 -13.80 -2.39 5.81
N LEU A 57 -13.67 -3.08 4.67
CA LEU A 57 -14.00 -4.50 4.55
C LEU A 57 -13.17 -5.38 5.51
N LEU A 58 -11.90 -5.06 5.68
CA LEU A 58 -10.98 -5.81 6.55
C LEU A 58 -10.97 -5.32 8.00
N HIS A 59 -11.70 -4.25 8.32
CA HIS A 59 -11.68 -3.62 9.64
C HIS A 59 -12.29 -4.52 10.73
N PRO A 60 -13.43 -5.20 10.52
CA PRO A 60 -13.97 -6.14 11.50
C PRO A 60 -12.97 -7.24 11.84
N ILE A 61 -12.34 -7.86 10.81
CA ILE A 61 -11.35 -8.94 10.98
C ILE A 61 -10.11 -8.47 11.74
N ARG A 62 -9.67 -7.22 11.54
CA ARG A 62 -8.50 -6.64 12.25
C ARG A 62 -8.80 -6.24 13.69
N ARG A 63 -10.06 -5.99 14.05
CA ARG A 63 -10.49 -5.56 15.39
C ARG A 63 -11.04 -6.69 16.25
N LEU A 64 -11.04 -7.93 15.74
CA LEU A 64 -11.41 -9.07 16.55
C LEU A 64 -10.50 -9.18 17.79
N PRO A 65 -11.09 -9.39 18.98
CA PRO A 65 -10.34 -9.76 20.18
C PRO A 65 -9.49 -11.01 19.94
N ALA A 66 -8.39 -11.15 20.68
CA ALA A 66 -7.45 -12.25 20.50
C ALA A 66 -8.11 -13.61 20.76
N GLU A 67 -9.09 -13.65 21.66
CA GLU A 67 -9.89 -14.81 22.05
C GLU A 67 -10.74 -15.31 20.87
N ILE A 68 -11.31 -14.38 20.10
CA ILE A 68 -12.12 -14.73 18.92
C ILE A 68 -11.21 -15.23 17.80
N LEU A 69 -10.07 -14.59 17.58
CA LEU A 69 -9.06 -15.06 16.62
C LEU A 69 -8.56 -16.46 16.99
N LEU A 70 -8.27 -16.71 18.26
CA LEU A 70 -7.88 -18.03 18.75
C LEU A 70 -8.97 -19.08 18.49
N ARG A 71 -10.24 -18.72 18.71
CA ARG A 71 -11.36 -19.61 18.42
C ARG A 71 -11.45 -19.93 16.92
N ILE A 72 -11.25 -18.95 16.05
CA ILE A 72 -11.18 -19.16 14.59
C ILE A 72 -10.03 -20.12 14.28
N PHE A 73 -8.83 -19.87 14.79
CA PHE A 73 -7.65 -20.71 14.54
C PHE A 73 -7.91 -22.18 14.89
N ARG A 74 -8.48 -22.45 16.06
CA ARG A 74 -8.84 -23.80 16.51
C ARG A 74 -9.90 -24.49 15.66
N LEU A 75 -10.74 -23.73 14.95
CA LEU A 75 -11.77 -24.26 14.05
C LEU A 75 -11.27 -24.44 12.61
N THR A 76 -10.28 -23.66 12.20
CA THR A 76 -9.79 -23.62 10.82
C THR A 76 -8.55 -24.47 10.60
N ILE A 77 -7.76 -24.71 11.66
CA ILE A 77 -6.51 -25.47 11.54
C ILE A 77 -6.76 -26.92 11.90
N ASP A 78 -6.19 -27.83 11.11
CA ASP A 78 -6.13 -29.24 11.45
C ASP A 78 -5.14 -29.44 12.59
N PHE A 79 -5.66 -29.45 13.82
CA PHE A 79 -4.89 -29.63 15.04
C PHE A 79 -5.46 -30.81 15.87
N PRO A 80 -4.60 -31.70 16.38
CA PRO A 80 -3.14 -31.78 16.16
C PRO A 80 -2.80 -32.31 14.75
N ILE A 81 -1.62 -31.95 14.24
CA ILE A 81 -1.16 -32.41 12.92
C ILE A 81 -0.91 -33.92 12.94
N SER A 82 -1.40 -34.60 11.89
CA SER A 82 -1.21 -36.03 11.72
C SER A 82 0.27 -36.35 11.52
N ARG A 83 0.78 -37.27 12.34
CA ARG A 83 2.15 -37.78 12.28
C ARG A 83 2.13 -39.29 12.24
N SER A 84 2.91 -39.87 11.35
CA SER A 84 3.18 -41.32 11.32
C SER A 84 4.60 -41.59 11.80
N HIS A 85 4.77 -42.70 12.52
CA HIS A 85 6.07 -43.25 12.87
C HIS A 85 6.23 -44.58 12.15
N THR A 86 7.15 -44.64 11.19
CA THR A 86 7.46 -45.88 10.48
C THR A 86 8.35 -46.75 11.39
N LYS A 87 7.85 -47.91 11.82
CA LYS A 87 8.66 -48.86 12.61
C LYS A 87 9.79 -49.41 11.74
N GLY A 88 10.99 -48.84 11.89
CA GLY A 88 12.21 -49.29 11.19
C GLY A 88 13.17 -48.15 10.87
N ASP A 89 12.64 -46.93 10.72
CA ASP A 89 13.41 -45.70 10.55
C ASP A 89 13.07 -44.83 11.77
N ASN A 90 14.04 -44.34 12.54
CA ASN A 90 13.79 -43.52 13.73
C ASN A 90 13.30 -42.10 13.35
N GLN A 91 12.55 -41.97 12.25
CA GLN A 91 12.11 -40.73 11.65
C GLN A 91 10.60 -40.56 11.81
N TRP A 92 10.22 -39.36 12.23
CA TRP A 92 8.83 -38.94 12.24
C TRP A 92 8.46 -38.38 10.87
N GLU A 93 7.43 -38.94 10.25
CA GLU A 93 6.86 -38.39 9.03
C GLU A 93 5.78 -37.37 9.37
N PHE A 94 5.90 -36.19 8.78
CA PHE A 94 4.99 -35.08 8.96
C PHE A 94 4.12 -34.93 7.70
N HIS A 95 2.80 -34.98 7.89
CA HIS A 95 1.82 -34.87 6.81
C HIS A 95 1.09 -33.52 6.92
N PRO A 96 1.65 -32.46 6.32
CA PRO A 96 1.02 -31.14 6.37
C PRO A 96 -0.30 -31.14 5.60
N SER A 97 -1.37 -30.61 6.21
CA SER A 97 -2.62 -30.35 5.50
C SER A 97 -2.61 -28.97 4.85
N ASP A 98 -3.57 -28.70 3.95
CA ASP A 98 -3.73 -27.37 3.35
C ASP A 98 -4.09 -26.30 4.40
N ASN A 99 -4.68 -26.72 5.52
CA ASN A 99 -5.23 -25.89 6.58
C ASN A 99 -4.28 -25.80 7.79
N MET A 100 -3.02 -25.45 7.56
CA MET A 100 -2.05 -25.34 8.64
C MET A 100 -1.92 -23.92 9.21
N LEU A 101 -1.24 -23.81 10.35
CA LEU A 101 -1.03 -22.55 11.06
C LEU A 101 -0.39 -21.46 10.19
N TRP A 102 0.52 -21.81 9.28
CA TRP A 102 1.09 -20.83 8.36
C TRP A 102 0.06 -20.21 7.41
N SER A 103 -1.06 -20.89 7.14
CA SER A 103 -2.17 -20.35 6.33
C SER A 103 -2.85 -19.19 7.07
N VAL A 104 -3.06 -19.31 8.39
CA VAL A 104 -3.63 -18.21 9.20
C VAL A 104 -2.64 -17.06 9.40
N GLU A 105 -1.34 -17.35 9.47
CA GLU A 105 -0.31 -16.30 9.59
C GLU A 105 -0.19 -15.41 8.35
N ARG A 106 -0.59 -15.91 7.18
CA ARG A 106 -0.55 -15.18 5.91
C ARG A 106 -1.70 -14.19 5.74
N VAL A 107 -2.76 -14.28 6.55
CA VAL A 107 -3.96 -13.42 6.42
C VAL A 107 -3.64 -11.95 6.69
N CYS A 108 -3.04 -11.64 7.85
CA CYS A 108 -2.59 -10.28 8.15
C CYS A 108 -1.58 -10.24 9.30
N LYS A 109 -0.93 -9.08 9.51
CA LYS A 109 0.00 -8.85 10.63
C LYS A 109 -0.61 -9.19 11.99
N ARG A 110 -1.88 -8.83 12.23
CA ARG A 110 -2.58 -9.09 13.51
C ARG A 110 -2.80 -10.59 13.75
N TRP A 111 -3.20 -11.34 12.72
CA TRP A 111 -3.39 -12.79 12.82
C TRP A 111 -2.08 -13.50 13.12
N ARG A 112 -0.99 -13.10 12.43
CA ARG A 112 0.36 -13.59 12.74
C ARG A 112 0.77 -13.31 14.18
N THR A 113 0.67 -12.05 14.64
CA THR A 113 1.00 -11.69 16.03
C THR A 113 0.18 -12.49 17.03
N CYS A 114 -1.11 -12.66 16.76
CA CYS A 114 -2.02 -13.43 17.60
C CYS A 114 -1.62 -14.91 17.65
N SER A 115 -1.40 -15.56 16.50
CA SER A 115 -0.93 -16.96 16.40
C SER A 115 0.36 -17.21 17.18
N LEU A 116 1.33 -16.30 17.07
CA LEU A 116 2.61 -16.40 17.79
C LEU A 116 2.49 -16.14 19.30
N SER A 117 1.44 -15.46 19.74
CA SER A 117 1.19 -15.17 21.17
C SER A 117 0.53 -16.33 21.92
N PHE A 118 0.11 -17.38 21.22
CA PHE A 118 -0.56 -18.55 21.80
C PHE A 118 0.30 -19.81 21.62
N PRO A 119 1.21 -20.13 22.55
CA PRO A 119 2.10 -21.29 22.46
C PRO A 119 1.39 -22.63 22.30
N GLU A 120 0.15 -22.75 22.79
CA GLU A 120 -0.69 -23.94 22.63
C GLU A 120 -0.92 -24.33 21.16
N LEU A 121 -0.89 -23.35 20.24
CA LEU A 121 -1.03 -23.62 18.82
C LEU A 121 0.22 -24.32 18.25
N TRP A 122 1.37 -24.20 18.93
CA TRP A 122 2.68 -24.69 18.46
C TRP A 122 3.17 -25.90 19.24
N SER A 123 2.36 -26.47 20.15
CA SER A 123 2.78 -27.52 21.08
C SER A 123 3.18 -28.85 20.40
N PHE A 124 2.98 -28.99 19.09
CA PHE A 124 3.43 -30.13 18.31
C PHE A 124 4.85 -29.97 17.76
N VAL A 125 5.41 -28.75 17.74
CA VAL A 125 6.79 -28.48 17.33
C VAL A 125 7.68 -28.69 18.56
N ASN A 126 8.30 -29.86 18.66
CA ASN A 126 9.42 -30.07 19.59
C ASN A 126 10.70 -29.62 18.89
N VAL A 127 11.44 -28.70 19.51
CA VAL A 127 12.77 -28.24 19.08
C VAL A 127 13.83 -28.97 19.90
#